data_AF-A0A924MNL7-F1
#
_entry.id   AF-A0A924MNL7-F1
#
_cell.length_a   1.000
_cell.length_b   1.000
_cell.length_c   1.000
_cell.angle_alpha   90.00
_cell.angle_beta   90.00
_cell.angle_gamma   90.00
#
_symmetry.space_group_name_H-M   'P 1'
#
loop_
_entity.id
_entity.type
_entity.pdbx_description
1 polymer ?
#
loop_
_entity_poly.entity_id
_entity_poly.type
_entity_poly.pdbx_seq_one_letter_code
_entity_poly.pdbx_strand_id
1 'polypeptide(L)'
;MSLAYDDAELLLSSILPDARISPIPSAFDGVGIGIAVPRDTFDEALGVLREAGYVLRTDEIGDNRRRLLSAPDGDAPLTLHLMESDARRESLLPLA
;
A
#
# COMPACT_ATOMS: atom_id res chain seq x y z
N MET A 1 6.17 1.17 -17.67
CA MET A 1 5.49 1.65 -16.45
C MET A 1 4.05 1.95 -16.84
N SER A 2 3.06 1.46 -16.10
CA SER A 2 1.65 1.61 -16.45
C SER A 2 1.13 2.98 -16.01
N LEU A 3 0.34 3.65 -16.84
CA LEU A 3 -0.28 4.95 -16.50
C LEU A 3 -1.08 4.85 -15.18
N ALA A 4 -1.78 3.73 -14.98
CA ALA A 4 -2.54 3.47 -13.75
C ALA A 4 -1.69 3.38 -12.48
N TYR A 5 -0.39 3.04 -12.58
CA TYR A 5 0.51 3.08 -11.44
C TYR A 5 0.90 4.53 -11.10
N ASP A 6 1.22 5.32 -12.12
CA ASP A 6 1.67 6.72 -11.96
C ASP A 6 0.57 7.58 -11.32
N ASP A 7 -0.67 7.45 -11.81
CA ASP A 7 -1.85 8.10 -11.22
C ASP A 7 -2.09 7.66 -9.76
N ALA A 8 -1.97 6.36 -9.49
CA ALA A 8 -2.16 5.84 -8.14
C ALA A 8 -1.04 6.27 -7.19
N GLU A 9 0.22 6.28 -7.64
CA GLU A 9 1.36 6.75 -6.85
C GLU A 9 1.22 8.23 -6.49
N LEU A 10 0.78 9.07 -7.43
CA LEU A 10 0.54 10.49 -7.20
C LEU A 10 -0.58 10.72 -6.17
N LEU A 11 -1.71 10.01 -6.33
CA LEU A 11 -2.83 10.08 -5.40
C LEU A 11 -2.42 9.62 -3.99
N LEU A 12 -1.80 8.44 -3.91
CA LEU A 12 -1.37 7.84 -2.65
C LEU A 12 -0.33 8.72 -1.93
N SER A 13 0.61 9.32 -2.66
CA SER A 13 1.59 10.26 -2.09
C SER A 13 0.93 11.52 -1.54
N SER A 14 -0.21 11.95 -2.12
CA SER A 14 -0.96 13.10 -1.63
C SER A 14 -1.76 12.79 -0.36
N ILE A 15 -2.27 11.57 -0.19
CA ILE A 15 -3.07 11.19 0.98
C ILE A 15 -2.23 10.58 2.11
N LEU A 16 -1.08 10.01 1.78
CA LEU A 16 -0.13 9.40 2.71
C LEU A 16 1.28 9.95 2.44
N PRO A 17 1.58 11.19 2.86
CA PRO A 17 2.84 11.86 2.52
C PRO A 17 4.08 11.17 3.12
N ASP A 18 3.92 10.49 4.25
CA ASP A 18 5.00 9.74 4.91
C ASP A 18 5.10 8.28 4.44
N ALA A 19 4.25 7.86 3.49
CA ALA A 19 4.30 6.51 2.96
C ALA A 19 5.36 6.36 1.88
N ARG A 20 6.07 5.24 1.92
CA ARG A 20 6.88 4.79 0.79
C ARG A 20 6.01 3.94 -0.13
N ILE A 21 5.86 4.39 -1.37
CA ILE A 21 5.07 3.71 -2.40
C ILE A 21 6.01 3.01 -3.36
N SER A 22 5.67 1.78 -3.75
CA SER A 22 6.47 1.01 -4.70
C SER A 22 5.59 0.04 -5.48
N PRO A 23 5.92 -0.25 -6.75
CA PRO A 23 5.21 -1.27 -7.50
C PRO A 23 5.56 -2.65 -6.95
N ILE A 24 4.57 -3.52 -6.82
CA ILE A 24 4.76 -4.91 -6.39
C ILE A 24 4.05 -5.86 -7.36
N PRO A 25 4.53 -7.11 -7.47
CA PRO A 25 3.81 -8.12 -8.25
C PRO A 25 2.42 -8.37 -7.64
N SER A 26 1.39 -8.10 -8.42
CA SER A 26 0.01 -8.43 -8.05
C SER A 26 -0.25 -9.92 -8.32
N ALA A 27 -0.84 -10.61 -7.35
CA ALA A 27 -1.34 -11.97 -7.55
C ALA A 27 -2.64 -12.01 -8.38
N PHE A 28 -3.27 -10.86 -8.56
CA PHE A 28 -4.49 -10.68 -9.35
C PHE A 28 -4.17 -9.96 -10.66
N ASP A 29 -4.99 -10.19 -11.70
CA ASP A 29 -4.98 -9.37 -12.92
C ASP A 29 -5.13 -7.90 -12.49
N GLY A 30 -4.14 -7.04 -12.75
CA GLY A 30 -4.12 -5.67 -12.24
C GLY A 30 -2.76 -5.12 -11.79
N VAL A 31 -2.79 -3.90 -11.26
CA VAL A 31 -1.61 -3.20 -10.74
C VAL A 31 -1.51 -3.44 -9.22
N GLY A 32 -0.36 -3.95 -8.77
CA GLY A 32 -0.05 -4.12 -7.36
C GLY A 32 0.80 -2.97 -6.84
N ILE A 33 0.39 -2.36 -5.73
CA ILE A 33 1.11 -1.28 -5.08
C ILE A 33 1.41 -1.64 -3.63
N GLY A 34 2.67 -1.59 -3.26
CA GLY A 34 3.13 -1.67 -1.87
C GLY A 34 3.16 -0.28 -1.26
N ILE A 35 2.59 -0.14 -0.06
CA ILE A 35 2.56 1.08 0.72
C ILE A 35 3.17 0.75 2.08
N ALA A 36 4.37 1.24 2.34
CA ALA A 36 5.03 1.06 3.63
C ALA A 36 4.89 2.34 4.46
N VAL A 37 4.34 2.22 5.67
CA VAL A 37 4.11 3.35 6.59
C VAL A 37 4.70 3.07 7.96
N PRO A 38 5.13 4.09 8.72
CA PRO A 38 5.53 3.92 10.11
C PRO A 38 4.49 3.17 10.95
N ARG A 39 4.96 2.41 11.94
CA ARG A 39 4.10 1.65 12.86
C ARG A 39 3.06 2.51 13.56
N ASP A 40 3.49 3.68 14.00
CA ASP A 40 2.67 4.66 14.71
C ASP A 40 1.60 5.30 13.83
N THR A 41 1.78 5.35 12.50
CA THR A 41 0.82 5.92 11.55
C THR A 41 0.00 4.85 10.81
N PHE A 42 0.25 3.56 11.04
CA PHE A 42 -0.40 2.47 10.31
C PHE A 42 -1.93 2.49 10.39
N ASP A 43 -2.47 2.64 11.62
CA ASP A 43 -3.91 2.65 11.85
C ASP A 43 -4.58 3.91 11.24
N GLU A 44 -3.86 5.04 11.25
CA GLU A 44 -4.30 6.29 10.58
C GLU A 44 -4.31 6.12 9.06
N ALA A 45 -3.23 5.59 8.48
CA ALA A 45 -3.12 5.33 7.06
C ALA A 45 -4.21 4.37 6.56
N LEU A 46 -4.51 3.32 7.34
CA LEU A 46 -5.61 2.42 7.05
C LEU A 46 -6.97 3.15 7.09
N GLY A 47 -7.18 4.04 8.06
CA GLY A 47 -8.36 4.89 8.15
C GLY A 47 -8.54 5.76 6.92
N VAL A 48 -7.49 6.50 6.54
CA VAL A 48 -7.48 7.38 5.36
C VAL A 48 -7.79 6.62 4.08
N LEU A 49 -7.18 5.45 3.87
CA LEU A 49 -7.48 4.61 2.70
C LEU A 49 -8.94 4.15 2.68
N ARG A 50 -9.52 3.79 3.82
CA ARG A 50 -10.93 3.41 3.89
C ARG A 50 -11.86 4.58 3.62
N GLU A 51 -11.53 5.78 4.10
CA GLU A 51 -12.28 7.01 3.81
C GLU A 51 -12.18 7.41 2.33
N ALA A 52 -11.04 7.15 1.70
CA ALA A 52 -10.85 7.28 0.26
C ALA A 52 -11.58 6.21 -0.57
N GLY A 53 -12.30 5.28 0.08
CA GLY A 53 -13.16 4.28 -0.56
C GLY A 53 -12.47 2.94 -0.84
N TYR A 54 -11.21 2.74 -0.44
CA TYR A 54 -10.55 1.45 -0.59
C TYR A 54 -11.18 0.39 0.30
N VAL A 55 -11.43 -0.78 -0.29
CA VAL A 55 -12.11 -1.90 0.38
C VAL A 55 -11.07 -2.86 0.94
N LEU A 56 -11.10 -3.06 2.25
CA LEU A 56 -10.27 -4.06 2.92
C LEU A 56 -10.70 -5.47 2.48
N ARG A 57 -9.78 -6.24 1.91
CA ARG A 57 -10.00 -7.62 1.44
C ARG A 57 -9.55 -8.65 2.46
N THR A 58 -8.37 -8.43 3.05
CA THR A 58 -7.77 -9.39 3.98
C THR A 58 -7.14 -8.67 5.14
N ASP A 59 -7.43 -9.16 6.33
CA ASP A 59 -6.79 -8.78 7.59
C ASP A 59 -5.81 -9.89 7.95
N GLU A 60 -4.55 -9.78 7.54
CA GLU A 60 -3.53 -10.74 7.96
C GLU A 60 -2.91 -10.24 9.27
N ILE A 61 -3.19 -10.96 10.37
CA ILE A 61 -2.60 -10.69 11.68
C ILE A 61 -1.41 -11.64 11.85
N GLY A 62 -0.22 -11.17 11.47
CA GLY A 62 1.07 -11.79 11.80
C GLY A 62 2.02 -10.76 12.42
N ASP A 63 3.26 -11.17 12.72
CA ASP A 63 4.32 -10.30 13.31
C ASP A 63 4.56 -8.97 12.59
N ASN A 64 4.15 -8.86 11.31
CA ASN A 64 4.11 -7.60 10.58
C ASN A 64 2.65 -7.29 10.21
N ARG A 65 2.14 -6.14 10.67
CA ARG A 65 0.79 -5.67 10.29
C ARG A 65 0.75 -5.44 8.78
N ARG A 66 -0.02 -6.27 8.08
CA ARG A 66 -0.24 -6.18 6.63
C ARG A 66 -1.74 -6.19 6.33
N ARG A 67 -2.16 -5.30 5.43
CA ARG A 67 -3.56 -5.16 5.02
C ARG A 67 -3.61 -5.12 3.50
N LEU A 68 -4.47 -5.96 2.94
CA LEU A 68 -4.75 -5.98 1.51
C LEU A 68 -6.00 -5.17 1.24
N LEU A 69 -5.89 -4.13 0.43
CA LEU A 69 -7.03 -3.33 -0.01
C LEU A 69 -7.17 -3.40 -1.52
N SER A 70 -8.40 -3.24 -2.00
CA SER A 70 -8.68 -3.03 -3.43
C SER A 70 -9.28 -1.65 -3.62
N ALA A 71 -8.99 -1.01 -4.74
CA ALA A 71 -9.69 0.21 -5.14
C ALA A 71 -11.21 -0.05 -5.26
N PRO A 72 -12.05 0.93 -4.91
CA PRO A 72 -13.46 0.90 -5.31
C PRO A 72 -13.52 0.92 -6.85
N ASP A 73 -14.43 0.14 -7.44
CA ASP A 73 -14.58 -0.12 -8.87
C ASP A 73 -13.94 0.91 -9.82
N GLY A 74 -12.89 0.49 -10.53
CA GLY A 74 -12.19 1.28 -11.54
C GLY A 74 -11.85 0.44 -12.76
N ASP A 75 -11.56 1.11 -13.88
CA ASP A 75 -11.31 0.50 -15.20
C ASP A 75 -10.14 -0.53 -15.18
N ALA A 76 -9.25 -0.40 -14.20
CA ALA A 76 -8.21 -1.38 -13.89
C ALA A 76 -8.27 -1.79 -12.40
N PRO A 77 -8.28 -3.10 -12.10
CA PRO A 77 -8.18 -3.59 -10.72
C PRO A 77 -6.85 -3.17 -10.08
N LEU A 78 -6.93 -2.31 -9.06
CA LEU A 78 -5.79 -1.86 -8.27
C LEU A 78 -5.80 -2.56 -6.92
N THR A 79 -4.67 -3.17 -6.57
CA THR A 79 -4.48 -3.87 -5.30
C THR A 79 -3.42 -3.16 -4.49
N LEU A 80 -3.77 -2.73 -3.27
CA LEU A 80 -2.86 -2.07 -2.33
C LEU A 80 -2.46 -3.02 -1.22
N HIS A 81 -1.15 -3.09 -0.95
CA HIS A 81 -0.58 -3.81 0.18
C HIS A 81 -0.03 -2.78 1.16
N LEU A 82 -0.85 -2.43 2.15
CA LEU A 82 -0.42 -1.60 3.27
C LEU A 82 0.39 -2.46 4.24
N MET A 83 1.60 -2.03 4.55
CA MET A 83 2.50 -2.73 5.46
C MET A 83 3.17 -1.76 6.42
N GLU A 84 3.38 -2.22 7.64
CA GLU A 84 4.21 -1.52 8.62
C GLU A 84 5.68 -1.53 8.16
N SER A 85 6.27 -0.34 7.99
CA SER A 85 7.70 -0.14 7.80
C SER A 85 8.36 -0.16 9.16
N ASP A 86 9.08 -1.23 9.45
CA ASP A 86 10.02 -1.24 10.56
C ASP A 86 11.33 -0.64 10.04
N ALA A 87 11.52 0.67 10.28
CA ALA A 87 12.74 1.39 9.86
C ALA A 87 14.03 0.72 10.40
N ARG A 88 13.96 -0.14 11.43
CA ARG A 88 15.12 -0.91 11.91
C ARG A 88 15.39 -2.17 11.07
N ARG A 89 14.39 -2.73 10.40
CA ARG A 89 14.53 -3.93 9.56
C ARG A 89 15.05 -3.61 8.16
N GLU A 90 14.74 -2.42 7.64
CA GLU A 90 15.23 -1.96 6.32
C GLU A 90 16.73 -1.67 6.29
N SER A 91 17.37 -1.41 7.43
CA SER A 91 18.83 -1.25 7.52
C SER A 91 19.63 -2.56 7.36
N LEU A 92 18.95 -3.72 7.23
CA LEU A 92 19.56 -5.04 7.10
C LEU A 92 19.47 -5.65 5.70
N LEU A 93 18.77 -4.99 4.76
CA LEU A 93 18.73 -5.45 3.37
C LEU A 93 19.74 -4.64 2.56
N PRO A 94 20.82 -5.25 2.04
CA PRO A 94 21.71 -4.57 1.12
C PRO A 94 20.91 -4.20 -0.13
N LEU A 95 21.00 -2.93 -0.54
CA LEU A 95 20.61 -2.51 -1.89
C LEU A 95 21.42 -3.36 -2.88
N ALA A 96 20.77 -4.34 -3.50
CA ALA A 96 21.30 -5.09 -4.62
C ALA A 96 21.24 -4.26 -5.90
#